data_AF-A0A1V4TF80-F1
#
_entry.id   AF-A0A1V4TF80-F1
#
_cell.length_a   1.000
_cell.length_b   1.000
_cell.length_c   1.000
_cell.angle_alpha   90.00
_cell.angle_beta   90.00
_cell.angle_gamma   90.00
#
_symmetry.space_group_name_H-M   'P 1'
#
loop_
_entity.id
_entity.type
_entity.pdbx_description
1 polymer ?
#
loop_
_entity_poly.entity_id
_entity_poly.type
_entity_poly.pdbx_seq_one_letter_code
_entity_poly.pdbx_strand_id
1 'polypeptide(L)'
;MEKAKANWAEVNLSKLERYASEGDVIVVPGKVLGSGALSKKVTVAAYGFSESAKMKIEAAGGKNLTIMELVKEMPQGTGVKIMR
;
A
#
# COMPACT_ATOMS: atom_id res chain seq x y z
N MET A 1 -16.48 26.36 -3.15
CA MET A 1 -16.54 25.34 -2.10
C MET A 1 -15.42 24.35 -2.33
N GLU A 2 -14.44 24.40 -1.44
CA GLU A 2 -13.18 23.68 -1.49
C GLU A 2 -13.39 22.16 -1.47
N LYS A 3 -12.89 21.44 -2.47
CA LYS A 3 -12.77 19.97 -2.38
C LYS A 3 -11.58 19.70 -1.47
N ALA A 4 -11.89 19.53 -0.19
CA ALA A 4 -10.97 19.29 0.90
C ALA A 4 -9.89 18.25 0.55
N LYS A 5 -8.73 18.39 1.22
CA LYS A 5 -7.55 17.53 1.31
C LYS A 5 -7.79 16.01 1.52
N ALA A 6 -9.03 15.53 1.47
CA ALA A 6 -9.49 14.17 1.74
C ALA A 6 -9.39 13.18 0.56
N ASN A 7 -8.81 13.60 -0.58
CA ASN A 7 -8.63 12.72 -1.76
C ASN A 7 -7.20 12.18 -1.92
N TRP A 8 -6.30 12.43 -0.98
CA TRP A 8 -5.10 11.59 -0.88
C TRP A 8 -5.53 10.24 -0.34
N ALA A 9 -5.20 9.17 -1.07
CA ALA A 9 -5.56 7.80 -0.74
C ALA A 9 -4.98 7.41 0.63
N GLU A 10 -5.69 7.69 1.71
CA GLU A 10 -5.37 7.19 3.04
C GLU A 10 -5.87 5.75 3.12
N VAL A 11 -4.95 4.82 2.93
CA VAL A 11 -5.30 3.40 2.87
C VAL A 11 -4.95 2.73 4.18
N ASN A 12 -5.96 2.10 4.78
CA ASN A 12 -5.80 1.29 5.99
C ASN A 12 -5.41 -0.15 5.64
N LEU A 13 -4.68 -0.81 6.53
CA LEU A 13 -4.29 -2.21 6.39
C LEU A 13 -5.50 -3.15 6.27
N SER A 14 -6.60 -2.88 6.98
CA SER A 14 -7.85 -3.65 6.80
C SER A 14 -8.37 -3.61 5.36
N LYS A 15 -8.17 -2.49 4.66
CA LYS A 15 -8.56 -2.34 3.26
C LYS A 15 -7.58 -3.11 2.37
N LEU A 16 -6.28 -3.09 2.68
CA LEU A 16 -5.33 -3.99 2.01
C LEU A 16 -5.73 -5.44 2.21
N GLU A 17 -5.86 -5.93 3.43
CA GLU A 17 -6.12 -7.35 3.71
C GLU A 17 -7.32 -7.92 2.95
N ARG A 18 -8.38 -7.12 2.78
CA ARG A 18 -9.58 -7.51 2.05
C ARG A 18 -9.37 -7.65 0.53
N TYR A 19 -8.53 -6.80 -0.07
CA TYR A 19 -8.32 -6.73 -1.53
C TYR A 19 -6.99 -7.34 -2.00
N ALA A 20 -6.05 -7.48 -1.07
CA ALA A 20 -4.74 -8.03 -1.28
C ALA A 20 -4.84 -9.56 -1.31
N SER A 21 -4.23 -10.16 -2.32
CA SER A 21 -4.00 -11.60 -2.40
C SER A 21 -2.51 -11.86 -2.21
N GLU A 22 -2.14 -13.08 -1.82
CA GLU A 22 -0.73 -13.41 -1.64
C GLU A 22 0.03 -13.23 -2.97
N GLY A 23 1.10 -12.43 -2.93
CA GLY A 23 1.88 -12.06 -4.12
C GLY A 23 1.36 -10.88 -4.94
N ASP A 24 0.23 -10.26 -4.57
CA ASP A 24 -0.24 -9.04 -5.24
C ASP A 24 0.67 -7.84 -4.96
N VAL A 25 0.71 -6.92 -5.91
CA VAL A 25 1.40 -5.63 -5.80
C VAL A 25 0.37 -4.51 -5.78
N ILE A 26 0.31 -3.78 -4.67
CA ILE A 26 -0.66 -2.72 -4.43
C ILE A 26 0.04 -1.38 -4.45
N VAL A 27 -0.46 -0.46 -5.25
CA VAL A 27 0.06 0.90 -5.35
C VAL A 27 -0.92 1.88 -4.74
N VAL A 28 -0.44 2.67 -3.78
CA VAL A 28 -1.22 3.67 -3.07
C VAL A 28 -0.61 5.05 -3.34
N PRO A 29 -1.26 5.90 -4.16
CA PRO A 29 -0.82 7.28 -4.40
C PRO A 29 -1.18 8.18 -3.20
N GLY A 30 -0.70 7.83 -2.01
CA GLY A 30 -1.05 8.46 -0.74
C GLY A 30 -0.28 7.87 0.43
N LYS A 31 -0.81 8.09 1.64
CA LYS A 31 -0.22 7.59 2.89
C LYS A 31 -0.93 6.32 3.33
N VAL A 32 -0.15 5.29 3.63
CA VAL A 32 -0.68 4.04 4.20
C VAL A 32 -0.67 4.12 5.72
N LEU A 33 -1.84 3.94 6.31
CA LEU A 33 -2.04 3.97 7.75
C LEU A 33 -2.12 2.55 8.30
N GLY A 34 -1.49 2.35 9.46
CA GLY A 34 -1.38 1.04 10.10
C GLY A 34 -2.61 0.62 10.90
N SER A 35 -3.81 1.10 10.54
CA SER A 35 -5.05 0.73 11.23
C SER A 35 -5.59 -0.58 10.68
N GLY A 36 -5.78 -1.58 11.56
CA GLY A 36 -6.14 -2.96 11.19
C GLY A 36 -4.99 -3.95 11.21
N ALA A 37 -5.22 -5.18 10.76
CA ALA A 37 -4.21 -6.21 10.59
C ALA A 37 -3.93 -6.45 9.11
N LEU A 38 -2.72 -6.91 8.81
CA LEU A 38 -2.36 -7.45 7.51
C LEU A 38 -1.65 -8.77 7.81
N SER A 39 -2.22 -9.88 7.35
CA SER A 39 -1.65 -11.22 7.55
C SER A 39 -1.13 -11.82 6.24
N LYS A 40 -1.35 -11.15 5.11
CA LYS A 40 -1.00 -11.63 3.77
C LYS A 40 0.33 -11.04 3.32
N LYS A 41 1.15 -11.87 2.68
CA LYS A 41 2.40 -11.44 2.04
C LYS A 41 2.09 -10.69 0.75
N VAL A 42 2.01 -9.37 0.85
CA VAL A 42 1.75 -8.48 -0.29
C VAL A 42 2.82 -7.44 -0.40
N THR A 43 3.04 -6.97 -1.63
CA THR A 43 3.96 -5.87 -1.90
C THR A 43 3.16 -4.58 -1.96
N VAL A 44 3.46 -3.62 -1.10
CA VAL A 44 2.75 -2.36 -1.03
C VAL A 44 3.70 -1.24 -1.43
N ALA A 45 3.38 -0.52 -2.49
CA ALA A 45 4.09 0.66 -2.93
C ALA A 45 3.28 1.91 -2.58
N ALA A 46 3.84 2.83 -1.78
CA ALA A 46 3.15 4.07 -1.44
C ALA A 46 4.07 5.29 -1.45
N TYR A 47 3.47 6.49 -1.40
CA TYR A 47 4.21 7.74 -1.22
C TYR A 47 4.77 7.85 0.20
N GLY A 48 4.04 7.32 1.17
CA GLY A 48 4.48 7.28 2.55
C GLY A 48 3.76 6.20 3.35
N PHE A 49 4.41 5.72 4.38
CA PHE A 49 3.88 4.74 5.32
C PHE A 49 3.96 5.30 6.73
N SER A 50 2.93 5.09 7.54
CA SER A 50 3.04 5.26 8.98
C SER A 50 3.92 4.16 9.59
N GLU A 51 4.56 4.44 10.72
CA GLU A 51 5.41 3.46 11.44
C GLU A 51 4.65 2.17 11.74
N SER A 52 3.42 2.27 12.23
CA SER A 52 2.56 1.10 12.48
C SER A 52 2.23 0.32 11.21
N ALA A 53 2.20 0.96 10.04
CA ALA A 53 1.96 0.28 8.77
C ALA A 53 3.20 -0.53 8.35
N LYS A 54 4.39 0.08 8.42
CA LYS A 54 5.66 -0.61 8.10
C LYS A 54 5.82 -1.86 8.95
N MET A 55 5.69 -1.70 10.27
CA MET A 55 5.83 -2.80 11.22
C MET A 55 4.87 -3.95 10.94
N LYS A 56 3.61 -3.65 10.60
CA LYS A 56 2.61 -4.69 10.28
C LYS A 56 2.85 -5.34 8.91
N ILE A 57 3.29 -4.58 7.91
CA ILE A 57 3.65 -5.13 6.59
C ILE A 57 4.86 -6.07 6.73
N GLU A 58 5.88 -5.67 7.48
CA GLU A 58 7.06 -6.49 7.77
C GLU A 58 6.69 -7.72 8.61
N ALA A 59 5.82 -7.57 9.62
CA ALA A 59 5.32 -8.67 10.43
C ALA A 59 4.48 -9.68 9.61
N ALA A 60 3.77 -9.22 8.59
CA ALA A 60 3.05 -10.07 7.65
C ALA A 60 3.98 -10.83 6.68
N GLY A 61 5.28 -10.50 6.66
CA GLY A 61 6.22 -10.96 5.63
C GLY A 61 5.96 -10.34 4.26
N GLY A 62 5.27 -9.20 4.21
CA GLY A 62 5.09 -8.39 3.01
C GLY A 62 6.27 -7.45 2.76
N LYS A 63 6.29 -6.83 1.58
CA LYS A 63 7.28 -5.81 1.22
C LYS A 63 6.64 -4.44 1.21
N ASN A 64 7.27 -3.47 1.87
CA ASN A 64 6.96 -2.06 1.66
C ASN A 64 7.97 -1.47 0.67
N LEU A 65 7.48 -0.83 -0.39
CA LEU A 65 8.27 -0.17 -1.42
C LEU A 65 7.77 1.26 -1.57
N THR A 66 8.60 2.13 -2.13
CA THR A 66 8.10 3.41 -2.63
C THR A 66 7.64 3.26 -4.06
N ILE A 67 6.78 4.17 -4.52
CA ILE A 67 6.35 4.21 -5.92
C ILE A 67 7.55 4.29 -6.87
N MET A 68 8.62 4.99 -6.48
CA MET A 68 9.84 5.10 -7.29
C MET A 68 10.58 3.75 -7.41
N GLU A 69 10.75 3.04 -6.30
CA GLU A 69 11.35 1.69 -6.29
C GLU A 69 10.52 0.71 -7.11
N LEU A 70 9.20 0.77 -6.97
CA LEU A 70 8.29 -0.08 -7.74
C LEU A 70 8.41 0.18 -9.25
N VAL A 71 8.43 1.44 -9.67
CA VAL A 71 8.57 1.79 -11.10
C VAL A 71 9.93 1.31 -11.65
N LYS A 72 10.95 1.25 -10.80
CA LYS A 72 12.29 0.77 -11.14
C LYS A 72 12.36 -0.76 -11.26
N GLU A 73 11.70 -1.50 -10.36
CA GLU A 73 11.63 -2.96 -10.40
C GLU A 73 10.60 -3.48 -11.44
N MET A 74 9.47 -2.80 -11.59
CA MET A 74 8.35 -3.16 -12.45
C MET A 74 7.89 -1.98 -13.33
N PRO A 75 8.66 -1.65 -14.39
CA PRO A 75 8.31 -0.56 -15.29
C PRO A 75 7.02 -0.82 -16.10
N GLN A 76 6.60 -2.08 -16.23
CA GLN A 76 5.43 -2.45 -17.03
C GLN A 76 4.11 -2.41 -16.26
N GLY A 77 4.14 -2.35 -14.92
CA GLY A 77 2.91 -2.32 -14.10
C GLY A 77 1.96 -3.49 -14.36
N THR A 78 2.46 -4.65 -14.79
CA THR A 78 1.63 -5.81 -15.09
C THR A 78 1.20 -6.47 -13.77
N GLY A 79 -0.09 -6.39 -13.43
CA GLY A 79 -0.63 -6.97 -12.20
C GLY A 79 -0.60 -6.06 -10.96
N VAL A 80 -0.35 -4.75 -11.13
CA VAL A 80 -0.52 -3.80 -10.01
C VAL A 80 -1.97 -3.38 -9.81
N LYS A 81 -2.43 -3.43 -8.56
CA LYS A 81 -3.71 -2.86 -8.13
C LYS A 81 -3.50 -1.49 -7.54
N ILE A 82 -4.07 -0.47 -8.18
CA ILE A 82 -4.04 0.89 -7.64
C ILE A 82 -5.22 1.06 -6.68
N MET A 83 -4.94 1.38 -5.42
CA MET A 83 -5.97 1.64 -4.40
C MET A 83 -6.04 3.13 -4.05
N ARG A 84 -7.27 3.66 -4.09
CA ARG A 84 -7.62 4.98 -3.55
C ARG A 84 -8.72 4.90 -2.48
#